data_AF-A0A950XIQ0-F1
#
_entry.id   AF-A0A950XIQ0-F1
#
_cell.length_a   1.000
_cell.length_b   1.000
_cell.length_c   1.000
_cell.angle_alpha   90.00
_cell.angle_beta   90.00
_cell.angle_gamma   90.00
#
_symmetry.space_group_name_H-M   'P 1'
#
loop_
_entity.id
_entity.type
_entity.pdbx_description
1 polymer ?
#
loop_
_entity_poly.entity_id
_entity_poly.type
_entity_poly.pdbx_seq_one_letter_code
_entity_poly.pdbx_strand_id
1 'polypeptide(L)'
;MPTPNLPPGFDFTDPDIYAERLPIEELAEMRRTAPIWWNEQPLGKGGFDDGGFWVVTKHKDVKEVSLRSDVFSSLQKTALPRYRDGTVDEQVDRGKFVLLNMDAPQHTRLRKIISRAFTPRAVERLRDDLNERAQRIVKALAGEVSGDFVEQVSCELPLQAIAGLMGVPQEDRKKLFHWSNQMVGDQDPEFADNDAISASVELIMYGMQMAAERGKNPGQDLVTTLVQADIDGHKLSDDEFGFFVILLAVAGNETTRNSITQGMMAFTDYPDQWELYKNERPRTAADEIVRWATPVTSFQRTALEDYELSGVQIKKGQRVVMFYRSANFDEDV
;
A
#
# COMPACT_ATOMS: atom_id res chain seq x y z
N MET A 1 -12.37 23.11 -20.75
CA MET A 1 -13.02 22.39 -19.65
C MET A 1 -13.47 23.39 -18.60
N PRO A 2 -14.55 23.13 -17.85
CA PRO A 2 -14.91 23.95 -16.70
C PRO A 2 -13.77 23.94 -15.67
N THR A 3 -13.48 25.08 -15.06
CA THR A 3 -12.53 25.18 -13.96
C THR A 3 -13.19 24.63 -12.69
N PRO A 4 -12.59 23.64 -12.00
CA PRO A 4 -13.16 23.09 -10.77
C PRO A 4 -13.17 24.18 -9.68
N ASN A 5 -14.18 24.15 -8.81
CA ASN A 5 -14.27 25.06 -7.67
C ASN A 5 -13.37 24.57 -6.52
N LEU A 6 -12.07 24.82 -6.61
CA LEU A 6 -11.08 24.50 -5.58
C LEU A 6 -10.44 25.77 -5.00
N PRO A 7 -9.98 25.74 -3.74
CA PRO A 7 -9.13 26.80 -3.20
C PRO A 7 -7.91 27.04 -4.11
N PRO A 8 -7.46 28.29 -4.30
CA PRO A 8 -6.23 28.57 -5.04
C PRO A 8 -5.04 27.83 -4.44
N GLY A 9 -4.28 27.11 -5.27
CA GLY A 9 -3.11 26.35 -4.83
C GLY A 9 -3.42 25.04 -4.10
N PHE A 10 -4.68 24.55 -4.14
CA PHE A 10 -5.05 23.28 -3.52
C PHE A 10 -4.21 22.11 -4.09
N ASP A 11 -3.59 21.34 -3.20
CA ASP A 11 -2.78 20.17 -3.53
C ASP A 11 -3.43 18.92 -2.93
N PHE A 12 -3.91 18.02 -3.79
CA PHE A 12 -4.54 16.77 -3.36
C PHE A 12 -3.57 15.81 -2.65
N THR A 13 -2.27 16.09 -2.64
CA THR A 13 -1.24 15.31 -1.94
C THR A 13 -0.68 16.03 -0.70
N ASP A 14 -1.28 17.15 -0.29
CA ASP A 14 -0.88 17.87 0.92
C ASP A 14 -1.17 17.03 2.18
N PRO A 15 -0.15 16.60 2.94
CA PRO A 15 -0.35 15.79 4.14
C PRO A 15 -1.18 16.48 5.22
N ASP A 16 -1.17 17.81 5.29
CA ASP A 16 -1.92 18.57 6.28
C ASP A 16 -3.44 18.40 6.10
N ILE A 17 -3.91 18.16 4.87
CA ILE A 17 -5.31 17.80 4.62
C ILE A 17 -5.62 16.47 5.31
N TYR A 18 -4.79 15.45 5.10
CA TYR A 18 -5.02 14.08 5.57
C TYR A 18 -4.85 13.92 7.08
N ALA A 19 -4.09 14.80 7.72
CA ALA A 19 -4.00 14.89 9.18
C ALA A 19 -5.34 15.27 9.82
N GLU A 20 -6.20 16.00 9.09
CA GLU A 20 -7.50 16.47 9.60
C GLU A 20 -8.70 15.73 8.99
N ARG A 21 -8.68 15.43 7.69
CA ARG A 21 -9.83 14.87 6.95
C ARG A 21 -9.44 14.24 5.61
N LEU A 22 -10.40 13.55 4.99
CA LEU A 22 -10.31 13.20 3.58
C LEU A 22 -10.91 14.32 2.69
N PRO A 23 -10.30 14.67 1.54
CA PRO A 23 -10.82 15.68 0.62
C PRO A 23 -11.98 15.14 -0.25
N ILE A 24 -13.04 14.64 0.39
CA ILE A 24 -14.14 13.93 -0.27
C ILE A 24 -14.91 14.86 -1.23
N GLU A 25 -15.23 16.06 -0.77
CA GLU A 25 -15.99 17.05 -1.57
C GLU A 25 -15.18 17.54 -2.76
N GLU A 26 -13.89 17.78 -2.57
CA GLU A 26 -12.98 18.21 -3.63
C GLU A 26 -12.83 17.10 -4.69
N LEU A 27 -12.66 15.84 -4.27
CA LEU A 27 -12.59 14.72 -5.22
C LEU A 27 -13.91 14.51 -5.98
N ALA A 28 -15.06 14.73 -5.34
CA ALA A 28 -16.37 14.68 -6.00
C ALA A 28 -16.55 15.81 -7.03
N GLU A 29 -16.10 17.03 -6.70
CA GLU A 29 -16.07 18.16 -7.64
C GLU A 29 -15.24 17.79 -8.87
N MET A 30 -14.06 17.22 -8.68
CA MET A 30 -13.20 16.78 -9.79
C MET A 30 -13.91 15.78 -10.70
N ARG A 31 -14.53 14.72 -10.15
CA ARG A 31 -15.26 13.74 -10.97
C ARG A 31 -16.35 14.39 -11.81
N ARG A 32 -17.00 15.44 -11.30
CA ARG A 32 -18.13 16.13 -11.94
C ARG A 32 -17.68 17.14 -13.01
N THR A 33 -16.60 17.89 -12.77
CA THR A 33 -16.26 19.06 -13.60
C THR A 33 -14.97 18.91 -14.39
N ALA A 34 -13.95 18.28 -13.81
CA ALA A 34 -12.61 18.17 -14.38
C ALA A 34 -11.95 16.84 -13.95
N PRO A 35 -12.42 15.69 -14.47
CA PRO A 35 -12.04 14.36 -13.95
C PRO A 35 -10.54 14.04 -14.10
N ILE A 36 -9.88 14.72 -15.05
CA ILE A 36 -8.43 14.77 -15.20
C ILE A 36 -8.02 16.25 -15.17
N TRP A 37 -7.19 16.63 -14.21
CA TRP A 37 -6.83 18.03 -13.98
C TRP A 37 -5.38 18.18 -13.53
N TRP A 38 -4.74 19.27 -13.95
CA TRP A 38 -3.37 19.57 -13.58
C TRP A 38 -3.31 20.19 -12.18
N ASN A 39 -2.74 19.46 -11.22
CA ASN A 39 -2.42 19.98 -9.90
C ASN A 39 -1.02 20.57 -9.94
N GLU A 40 -0.94 21.89 -10.06
CA GLU A 40 0.32 22.61 -9.98
C GLU A 40 0.93 22.49 -8.57
N GLN A 41 2.24 22.28 -8.50
CA GLN A 41 3.00 22.22 -7.25
C GLN A 41 4.25 23.11 -7.36
N PRO A 42 4.57 23.92 -6.33
CA PRO A 42 5.84 24.63 -6.26
C PRO A 42 7.03 23.66 -6.25
N LEU A 43 8.19 24.11 -6.73
CA LEU A 43 9.44 23.37 -6.60
C LEU A 43 9.81 23.17 -5.12
N GLY A 44 10.48 22.06 -4.82
CA GLY A 44 10.87 21.62 -3.48
C GLY A 44 9.75 20.97 -2.68
N LYS A 45 8.56 20.79 -3.25
CA LYS A 45 7.40 20.18 -2.59
C LYS A 45 7.21 18.73 -3.00
N GLY A 46 6.95 17.88 -2.00
CA GLY A 46 6.56 16.49 -2.23
C GLY A 46 7.60 15.57 -2.84
N GLY A 47 8.86 16.01 -2.94
CA GLY A 47 9.99 15.25 -3.50
C GLY A 47 10.05 15.18 -5.02
N PHE A 48 9.31 16.04 -5.74
CA PHE A 48 9.30 16.07 -7.20
C PHE A 48 9.36 17.51 -7.74
N ASP A 49 10.45 17.83 -8.44
CA ASP A 49 10.67 19.15 -9.06
C ASP A 49 10.20 19.19 -10.52
N ASP A 50 8.95 18.80 -10.77
CA ASP A 50 8.35 18.76 -12.12
C ASP A 50 7.15 19.69 -12.31
N GLY A 51 6.87 20.55 -11.32
CA GLY A 51 5.83 21.59 -11.39
C GLY A 51 4.41 21.09 -11.15
N GLY A 52 4.20 19.79 -10.94
CA GLY A 52 2.89 19.22 -10.63
C GLY A 52 2.62 17.87 -11.27
N PHE A 53 1.36 17.46 -11.24
CA PHE A 53 0.91 16.17 -11.76
C PHE A 53 -0.55 16.23 -12.24
N TRP A 54 -0.97 15.25 -13.03
CA TRP A 54 -2.37 15.07 -13.38
C TRP A 54 -3.11 14.28 -12.31
N VAL A 55 -4.12 14.88 -11.69
CA VAL A 55 -5.09 14.23 -10.80
C VAL A 55 -6.02 13.41 -11.66
N VAL A 56 -6.09 12.09 -11.41
CA VAL A 56 -6.99 11.16 -12.11
C VAL A 56 -8.03 10.62 -11.12
N THR A 57 -9.29 10.99 -11.31
CA THR A 57 -10.37 10.77 -10.31
C THR A 57 -11.42 9.74 -10.67
N LYS A 58 -11.57 9.41 -11.96
CA LYS A 58 -12.57 8.46 -12.45
C LYS A 58 -12.03 7.03 -12.46
N HIS A 59 -12.88 6.07 -12.11
CA HIS A 59 -12.53 4.65 -12.01
C HIS A 59 -12.01 4.09 -13.34
N LYS A 60 -12.65 4.45 -14.47
CA LYS A 60 -12.22 4.00 -15.80
C LYS A 60 -10.79 4.45 -16.14
N ASP A 61 -10.40 5.67 -15.74
CA ASP A 61 -9.12 6.27 -16.10
C ASP A 61 -8.01 5.73 -15.21
N VAL A 62 -8.29 5.52 -13.90
CA VAL A 62 -7.40 4.78 -13.00
C VAL A 62 -7.11 3.37 -13.53
N LYS A 63 -8.15 2.68 -14.02
CA LYS A 63 -8.00 1.35 -14.63
C LYS A 63 -7.17 1.40 -15.92
N GLU A 64 -7.39 2.39 -16.78
CA GLU A 64 -6.62 2.53 -18.02
C GLU A 64 -5.13 2.80 -17.75
N VAL A 65 -4.81 3.74 -16.86
CA VAL A 65 -3.43 4.02 -16.42
C VAL A 65 -2.78 2.76 -15.82
N SER A 66 -3.53 2.00 -15.02
CA SER A 66 -3.03 0.77 -14.41
C SER A 66 -2.75 -0.35 -15.42
N LEU A 67 -3.53 -0.44 -16.49
CA LEU A 67 -3.38 -1.47 -17.53
C LEU A 67 -2.29 -1.12 -18.55
N ARG A 68 -2.10 0.16 -18.85
CA ARG A 68 -1.11 0.66 -19.81
C ARG A 68 0.26 0.87 -19.16
N SER A 69 0.78 -0.14 -18.46
CA SER A 69 2.10 -0.09 -17.81
C SER A 69 3.27 0.00 -18.80
N ASP A 70 3.03 -0.23 -20.09
CA ASP A 70 3.96 0.05 -21.19
C ASP A 70 4.17 1.56 -21.40
N VAL A 71 3.17 2.38 -21.06
CA VAL A 71 3.20 3.84 -21.16
C VAL A 71 3.42 4.48 -19.79
N PHE A 72 2.72 3.99 -18.77
CA PHE A 72 2.68 4.55 -17.43
C PHE A 72 3.59 3.77 -16.49
N SER A 73 4.82 4.25 -16.37
CA SER A 73 5.91 3.64 -15.59
C SER A 73 5.73 3.82 -14.09
N SER A 74 5.97 2.74 -13.34
CA SER A 74 6.20 2.81 -11.88
C SER A 74 7.66 3.13 -11.57
N LEU A 75 8.61 2.70 -12.42
CA LEU A 75 10.05 2.84 -12.17
C LEU A 75 10.54 4.29 -12.25
N GLN A 76 10.02 5.08 -13.18
CA GLN A 76 10.61 6.38 -13.54
C GLN A 76 10.65 7.36 -12.36
N LYS A 77 9.59 7.42 -11.54
CA LYS A 77 9.49 8.30 -10.35
C LYS A 77 8.86 7.61 -9.14
N THR A 78 8.93 6.27 -9.08
CA THR A 78 8.24 5.43 -8.09
C THR A 78 6.72 5.59 -8.09
N ALA A 79 6.02 4.74 -7.33
CA ALA A 79 4.58 4.76 -7.20
C ALA A 79 4.07 5.74 -6.12
N LEU A 80 4.92 6.27 -5.24
CA LEU A 80 4.49 7.21 -4.19
C LEU A 80 4.35 8.63 -4.74
N PRO A 81 3.21 9.32 -4.55
CA PRO A 81 3.01 10.66 -5.07
C PRO A 81 3.51 11.78 -4.16
N ARG A 82 3.89 11.47 -2.93
CA ARG A 82 4.35 12.42 -1.92
C ARG A 82 5.51 11.83 -1.13
N TYR A 83 6.60 12.58 -1.06
CA TYR A 83 7.71 12.41 -0.14
C TYR A 83 7.85 13.65 0.75
N ARG A 84 8.71 13.58 1.78
CA ARG A 84 8.95 14.72 2.67
C ARG A 84 9.55 15.87 1.84
N ASP A 85 9.15 17.10 2.15
CA ASP A 85 9.74 18.26 1.50
C ASP A 85 11.26 18.27 1.69
N GLY A 86 12.00 18.54 0.62
CA GLY A 86 13.47 18.45 0.60
C GLY A 86 14.05 17.05 0.40
N THR A 87 13.24 15.99 0.24
CA THR A 87 13.72 14.70 -0.27
C THR A 87 14.35 14.86 -1.65
N VAL A 88 15.55 14.33 -1.83
CA VAL A 88 16.30 14.40 -3.10
C VAL A 88 16.12 13.13 -3.94
N ASP A 89 16.36 13.22 -5.25
CA ASP A 89 16.20 12.12 -6.21
C ASP A 89 16.89 10.81 -5.76
N GLU A 90 18.10 10.89 -5.19
CA GLU A 90 18.83 9.69 -4.73
C GLU A 90 18.05 8.92 -3.65
N GLN A 91 17.31 9.63 -2.78
CA GLN A 91 16.50 9.00 -1.73
C GLN A 91 15.25 8.35 -2.32
N VAL A 92 14.60 9.00 -3.28
CA VAL A 92 13.45 8.43 -4.03
C VAL A 92 13.89 7.18 -4.80
N ASP A 93 15.06 7.23 -5.42
CA ASP A 93 15.60 6.14 -6.25
C ASP A 93 15.88 4.85 -5.47
N ARG A 94 16.10 4.93 -4.15
CA ARG A 94 16.18 3.72 -3.28
C ARG A 94 14.89 2.91 -3.30
N GLY A 95 13.74 3.55 -3.52
CA GLY A 95 12.46 2.89 -3.68
C GLY A 95 12.40 1.97 -4.91
N LYS A 96 13.25 2.17 -5.93
CA LYS A 96 13.21 1.39 -7.19
C LYS A 96 13.62 -0.08 -7.02
N PHE A 97 14.24 -0.45 -5.89
CA PHE A 97 14.62 -1.83 -5.59
C PHE A 97 13.46 -2.71 -5.13
N VAL A 98 12.31 -2.15 -4.75
CA VAL A 98 11.12 -2.94 -4.42
C VAL A 98 10.25 -3.18 -5.64
N LEU A 99 9.63 -4.37 -5.72
CA LEU A 99 8.80 -4.81 -6.86
C LEU A 99 7.74 -3.77 -7.27
N LEU A 100 7.13 -3.08 -6.29
CA LEU A 100 6.10 -2.06 -6.53
C LEU A 100 6.54 -0.96 -7.50
N ASN A 101 7.83 -0.63 -7.50
CA ASN A 101 8.43 0.47 -8.25
C ASN A 101 9.25 -0.04 -9.45
N MET A 102 8.97 -1.24 -9.96
CA MET A 102 9.63 -1.79 -11.13
C MET A 102 8.70 -1.87 -12.33
N ASP A 103 9.28 -1.79 -13.53
CA ASP A 103 8.61 -2.04 -14.79
C ASP A 103 9.04 -3.40 -15.39
N ALA A 104 8.40 -3.81 -16.48
CA ALA A 104 8.83 -4.96 -17.26
C ALA A 104 10.20 -4.70 -17.93
N PRO A 105 11.05 -5.73 -18.10
CA PRO A 105 10.82 -7.16 -17.79
C PRO A 105 11.10 -7.57 -16.34
N GLN A 106 11.77 -6.75 -15.52
CA GLN A 106 12.20 -7.10 -14.17
C GLN A 106 11.00 -7.37 -13.24
N HIS A 107 10.00 -6.49 -13.27
CA HIS A 107 8.74 -6.67 -12.53
C HIS A 107 8.08 -8.00 -12.91
N THR A 108 8.00 -8.32 -14.19
CA THR A 108 7.35 -9.55 -14.69
C THR A 108 8.04 -10.80 -14.15
N ARG A 109 9.39 -10.85 -14.17
CA ARG A 109 10.16 -11.96 -13.61
C ARG A 109 9.88 -12.11 -12.12
N LEU A 110 10.07 -11.05 -11.34
CA LEU A 110 9.92 -11.12 -9.88
C LEU A 110 8.48 -11.42 -9.46
N ARG A 111 7.48 -10.80 -10.12
CA ARG A 111 6.06 -11.06 -9.87
C ARG A 111 5.70 -12.52 -10.13
N LYS A 112 6.22 -13.13 -11.20
CA LYS A 112 6.01 -14.58 -11.48
C LYS A 112 6.56 -15.43 -10.34
N ILE A 113 7.77 -15.17 -9.87
CA ILE A 113 8.41 -15.91 -8.78
C ILE A 113 7.63 -15.75 -7.47
N ILE A 114 7.31 -14.50 -7.10
CA ILE A 114 6.63 -14.15 -5.85
C ILE A 114 5.19 -14.67 -5.80
N SER A 115 4.50 -14.74 -6.94
CA SER A 115 3.11 -15.25 -7.00
C SER A 115 2.95 -16.66 -6.44
N ARG A 116 4.03 -17.47 -6.44
CA ARG A 116 4.08 -18.81 -5.82
C ARG A 116 3.81 -18.77 -4.31
N ALA A 117 4.14 -17.66 -3.64
CA ALA A 117 3.89 -17.48 -2.21
C ALA A 117 2.42 -17.11 -1.89
N PHE A 118 1.66 -16.63 -2.88
CA PHE A 118 0.28 -16.12 -2.71
C PHE A 118 -0.77 -17.00 -3.41
N THR A 119 -0.47 -18.28 -3.60
CA THR A 119 -1.47 -19.21 -4.14
C THR A 119 -2.64 -19.38 -3.17
N PRO A 120 -3.86 -19.72 -3.65
CA PRO A 120 -5.01 -19.96 -2.77
C PRO A 120 -4.70 -20.97 -1.65
N ARG A 121 -3.92 -22.02 -1.95
CA ARG A 121 -3.50 -23.01 -0.95
C ARG A 121 -2.54 -22.43 0.10
N ALA A 122 -1.62 -21.56 -0.30
CA ALA A 122 -0.68 -20.92 0.62
C ALA A 122 -1.41 -19.98 1.60
N VAL A 123 -2.35 -19.18 1.09
CA VAL A 123 -3.17 -18.28 1.92
C VAL A 123 -4.09 -19.07 2.85
N GLU A 124 -4.74 -20.13 2.36
CA GLU A 124 -5.67 -20.93 3.15
C GLU A 124 -4.99 -21.62 4.35
N ARG A 125 -3.71 -21.98 4.24
CA ARG A 125 -2.92 -22.54 5.36
C ARG A 125 -2.80 -21.61 6.57
N LEU A 126 -2.98 -20.30 6.37
CA LEU A 126 -2.92 -19.31 7.45
C LEU A 126 -4.26 -19.18 8.18
N ARG A 127 -5.36 -19.71 7.63
CA ARG A 127 -6.72 -19.44 8.12
C ARG A 127 -6.90 -19.80 9.60
N ASP A 128 -6.52 -21.02 9.99
CA ASP A 128 -6.77 -21.50 11.35
C ASP A 128 -5.95 -20.72 12.39
N ASP A 129 -4.64 -20.52 12.15
CA ASP A 129 -3.77 -19.72 13.04
C ASP A 129 -4.24 -18.27 13.14
N LEU A 130 -4.61 -17.63 12.03
CA LEU A 130 -5.13 -16.26 12.04
C LEU A 130 -6.48 -16.15 12.73
N ASN A 131 -7.37 -17.12 12.57
CA ASN A 131 -8.64 -17.15 13.28
C ASN A 131 -8.43 -17.29 14.80
N GLU A 132 -7.55 -18.19 15.24
CA GLU A 132 -7.20 -18.32 16.65
C GLU A 132 -6.57 -17.05 17.23
N ARG A 133 -5.74 -16.35 16.45
CA ARG A 133 -5.14 -15.06 16.86
C ARG A 133 -6.18 -13.96 16.94
N ALA A 134 -7.06 -13.83 15.94
CA ALA A 134 -8.15 -12.85 15.95
C ALA A 134 -9.04 -13.03 17.20
N GLN A 135 -9.38 -14.28 17.55
CA GLN A 135 -10.13 -14.58 18.76
C GLN A 135 -9.37 -14.22 20.03
N ARG A 136 -8.06 -14.46 20.09
CA ARG A 136 -7.22 -14.09 21.24
C ARG A 136 -7.10 -12.58 21.43
N ILE A 137 -6.91 -11.83 20.35
CA ILE A 137 -6.84 -10.36 20.35
C ILE A 137 -8.11 -9.81 21.01
N VAL A 138 -9.30 -10.21 20.54
CA VAL A 138 -10.56 -9.72 21.09
C VAL A 138 -10.81 -10.22 22.53
N LYS A 139 -10.49 -11.48 22.83
CA LYS A 139 -10.65 -12.04 24.19
C LYS A 139 -9.72 -11.40 25.23
N ALA A 140 -8.55 -10.91 24.83
CA ALA A 140 -7.63 -10.23 25.73
C ALA A 140 -8.22 -8.92 26.27
N LEU A 141 -9.19 -8.34 25.56
CA LEU A 141 -9.92 -7.14 25.97
C LEU A 141 -11.11 -7.44 26.90
N ALA A 142 -11.36 -8.71 27.22
CA ALA A 142 -12.48 -9.08 28.09
C ALA A 142 -12.30 -8.50 29.50
N GLY A 143 -13.16 -7.55 29.86
CA GLY A 143 -13.12 -6.83 31.14
C GLY A 143 -12.63 -5.39 31.05
N GLU A 144 -12.09 -4.97 29.90
CA GLU A 144 -11.84 -3.56 29.60
C GLU A 144 -13.12 -2.87 29.12
N VAL A 145 -13.35 -1.64 29.56
CA VAL A 145 -14.55 -0.85 29.20
C VAL A 145 -14.27 0.10 28.02
N SER A 146 -12.99 0.41 27.78
CA SER A 146 -12.53 1.36 26.77
C SER A 146 -11.03 1.19 26.53
N GLY A 147 -10.56 1.54 25.33
CA GLY A 147 -9.15 1.57 24.98
C GLY A 147 -8.94 2.08 23.55
N ASP A 148 -7.69 2.09 23.08
CA ASP A 148 -7.37 2.42 21.70
C ASP A 148 -7.61 1.22 20.77
N PHE A 149 -8.64 1.32 19.93
CA PHE A 149 -9.00 0.27 18.98
C PHE A 149 -7.88 -0.02 17.95
N VAL A 150 -7.07 0.98 17.59
CA VAL A 150 -5.97 0.79 16.63
C VAL A 150 -4.94 -0.14 17.24
N GLU A 151 -4.40 0.23 18.40
CA GLU A 151 -3.39 -0.55 19.11
C GLU A 151 -3.90 -1.93 19.55
N GLN A 152 -5.09 -1.96 20.13
CA GLN A 152 -5.62 -3.15 20.80
C GLN A 152 -6.23 -4.18 19.85
N VAL A 153 -6.73 -3.76 18.68
CA VAL A 153 -7.45 -4.66 17.75
C VAL A 153 -6.80 -4.70 16.37
N SER A 154 -6.44 -3.55 15.82
CA SER A 154 -6.12 -3.44 14.39
C SER A 154 -4.65 -3.73 14.07
N CYS A 155 -3.74 -3.51 15.03
CA CYS A 155 -2.30 -3.60 14.81
C CYS A 155 -1.77 -5.04 14.67
N GLU A 156 -2.19 -5.97 15.52
CA GLU A 156 -1.50 -7.25 15.65
C GLU A 156 -1.76 -8.21 14.47
N LEU A 157 -3.02 -8.37 14.04
CA LEU A 157 -3.39 -9.44 13.10
C LEU A 157 -2.72 -9.32 11.71
N PRO A 158 -2.59 -8.13 11.09
CA PRO A 158 -1.86 -7.96 9.83
C PRO A 158 -0.39 -8.39 9.93
N LEU A 159 0.27 -8.00 11.02
CA LEU A 159 1.66 -8.33 11.28
C LEU A 159 1.85 -9.84 11.51
N GLN A 160 0.88 -10.50 12.18
CA GLN A 160 0.86 -11.96 12.31
C GLN A 160 0.67 -12.66 10.96
N ALA A 161 -0.15 -12.11 10.06
CA ALA A 161 -0.33 -12.64 8.71
C ALA A 161 0.97 -12.57 7.90
N ILE A 162 1.69 -11.45 7.94
CA ILE A 162 3.00 -11.28 7.30
C ILE A 162 4.01 -12.28 7.90
N ALA A 163 4.10 -12.35 9.23
CA ALA A 163 5.01 -13.27 9.91
C ALA A 163 4.71 -14.75 9.61
N GLY A 164 3.43 -15.13 9.59
CA GLY A 164 3.00 -16.49 9.24
C GLY A 164 3.31 -16.85 7.80
N LEU A 165 3.06 -15.94 6.86
CA LEU A 165 3.39 -16.11 5.45
C LEU A 165 4.90 -16.30 5.25
N MET A 166 5.73 -15.50 5.93
CA MET A 166 7.19 -15.59 5.82
C MET A 166 7.80 -16.72 6.67
N GLY A 167 7.01 -17.44 7.47
CA GLY A 167 7.53 -18.48 8.35
C GLY A 167 8.47 -17.94 9.45
N VAL A 168 8.25 -16.69 9.88
CA VAL A 168 9.06 -16.03 10.90
C VAL A 168 8.87 -16.73 12.26
N PRO A 169 9.96 -17.15 12.93
CA PRO A 169 9.90 -17.75 14.26
C PRO A 169 9.17 -16.85 15.26
N GLN A 170 8.44 -17.45 16.21
CA GLN A 170 7.58 -16.72 17.14
C GLN A 170 8.37 -15.74 18.01
N GLU A 171 9.61 -16.07 18.36
CA GLU A 171 10.57 -15.28 19.13
C GLU A 171 11.05 -14.02 18.39
N ASP A 172 11.06 -14.03 17.06
CA ASP A 172 11.54 -12.92 16.24
C ASP A 172 10.44 -11.96 15.79
N ARG A 173 9.16 -12.36 15.90
CA ARG A 173 8.02 -11.54 15.44
C ARG A 173 8.02 -10.14 16.04
N LYS A 174 8.39 -9.98 17.32
CA LYS A 174 8.46 -8.65 17.96
C LYS A 174 9.46 -7.72 17.27
N LYS A 175 10.61 -8.23 16.82
CA LYS A 175 11.61 -7.44 16.10
C LYS A 175 11.08 -7.03 14.73
N LEU A 176 10.50 -7.98 14.00
CA LEU A 176 9.85 -7.73 12.71
C LEU A 176 8.77 -6.63 12.83
N PHE A 177 7.96 -6.68 13.89
CA PHE A 177 6.87 -5.73 14.11
C PHE A 177 7.43 -4.34 14.41
N HIS A 178 8.47 -4.26 15.24
CA HIS A 178 9.16 -3.01 15.54
C HIS A 178 9.71 -2.38 14.26
N TRP A 179 10.49 -3.11 13.45
CA TRP A 179 11.03 -2.58 12.19
C TRP A 179 9.92 -2.18 11.21
N SER A 180 8.86 -2.99 11.09
CA SER A 180 7.74 -2.68 10.19
C SER A 180 7.01 -1.39 10.57
N ASN A 181 6.86 -1.11 11.87
CA ASN A 181 6.22 0.10 12.37
C ASN A 181 7.13 1.34 12.33
N GLN A 182 8.45 1.17 12.28
CA GLN A 182 9.41 2.29 12.17
C GLN A 182 9.54 2.81 10.73
N MET A 183 9.12 2.03 9.73
CA MET A 183 9.21 2.40 8.31
C MET A 183 7.99 3.17 7.77
N VAL A 184 7.05 3.54 8.64
CA VAL A 184 5.75 4.10 8.26
C VAL A 184 5.46 5.38 9.06
N GLY A 185 4.58 6.23 8.53
CA GLY A 185 4.19 7.49 9.18
C GLY A 185 5.26 8.58 9.21
N ASP A 186 6.25 8.54 8.30
CA ASP A 186 7.42 9.45 8.35
C ASP A 186 7.07 10.94 8.21
N GLN A 187 5.86 11.32 7.82
CA GLN A 187 5.43 12.73 7.74
C GLN A 187 4.62 13.20 8.95
N ASP A 188 4.31 12.31 9.89
CA ASP A 188 3.60 12.65 11.12
C ASP A 188 4.59 13.09 12.20
N PRO A 189 4.36 14.22 12.89
CA PRO A 189 5.18 14.64 14.03
C PRO A 189 5.30 13.60 15.15
N GLU A 190 4.29 12.75 15.36
CA GLU A 190 4.31 11.67 16.36
C GLU A 190 5.42 10.64 16.08
N PHE A 191 5.77 10.46 14.81
CA PHE A 191 6.75 9.47 14.34
C PHE A 191 8.05 10.11 13.84
N ALA A 192 8.30 11.38 14.15
CA ALA A 192 9.48 12.11 13.67
C ALA A 192 10.82 11.50 14.11
N ASP A 193 10.83 10.81 15.26
CA ASP A 193 12.00 10.13 15.83
C ASP A 193 12.24 8.73 15.26
N ASN A 194 11.33 8.21 14.41
CA ASN A 194 11.50 6.90 13.79
C ASN A 194 12.70 6.88 12.83
N ASP A 195 13.53 5.83 12.92
CA ASP A 195 14.63 5.62 11.98
C ASP A 195 14.26 4.57 10.93
N ALA A 196 13.47 5.02 9.95
CA ALA A 196 13.03 4.18 8.83
C ALA A 196 14.22 3.58 8.04
N ILE A 197 15.34 4.29 7.96
CA ILE A 197 16.52 3.82 7.23
C ILE A 197 17.14 2.64 7.96
N SER A 198 17.46 2.77 9.25
CA SER A 198 18.04 1.67 10.02
C SER A 198 17.08 0.49 10.10
N ALA A 199 15.79 0.72 10.34
CA ALA A 199 14.77 -0.33 10.34
C ALA A 199 14.70 -1.09 9.00
N SER A 200 14.77 -0.38 7.88
CA SER A 200 14.78 -1.01 6.55
C SER A 200 16.03 -1.88 6.33
N VAL A 201 17.21 -1.40 6.75
CA VAL A 201 18.47 -2.16 6.63
C VAL A 201 18.44 -3.42 7.49
N GLU A 202 18.01 -3.31 8.75
CA GLU A 202 17.90 -4.46 9.66
C GLU A 202 16.93 -5.50 9.12
N LEU A 203 15.79 -5.06 8.58
CA LEU A 203 14.80 -5.96 7.98
C LEU A 203 15.30 -6.65 6.70
N ILE A 204 16.01 -5.93 5.82
CA ILE A 204 16.66 -6.53 4.63
C ILE A 204 17.65 -7.60 5.07
N MET A 205 18.53 -7.27 6.02
CA MET A 205 19.55 -8.20 6.50
C MET A 205 18.93 -9.45 7.14
N TYR A 206 17.86 -9.28 7.92
CA TYR A 206 17.11 -10.39 8.49
C TYR A 206 16.51 -11.28 7.39
N GLY A 207 15.89 -10.68 6.37
CA GLY A 207 15.36 -11.40 5.20
C GLY A 207 16.45 -12.17 4.45
N MET A 208 17.59 -11.54 4.17
CA MET A 208 18.73 -12.18 3.51
C MET A 208 19.27 -13.37 4.30
N GLN A 209 19.38 -13.24 5.63
CA GLN A 209 19.81 -14.35 6.49
C GLN A 209 18.83 -15.52 6.44
N MET A 210 17.52 -15.22 6.49
CA MET A 210 16.47 -16.22 6.37
C MET A 210 16.52 -16.96 5.01
N ALA A 211 16.72 -16.22 3.92
CA ALA A 211 16.90 -16.79 2.59
C ALA A 211 18.13 -17.72 2.52
N ALA A 212 19.28 -17.26 3.02
CA ALA A 212 20.52 -18.01 3.03
C ALA A 212 20.42 -19.29 3.88
N GLU A 213 19.73 -19.23 5.03
CA GLU A 213 19.48 -20.39 5.89
C GLU A 213 18.60 -21.43 5.17
N ARG A 214 17.48 -21.00 4.57
CA ARG A 214 16.56 -21.89 3.84
C ARG A 214 17.15 -22.44 2.55
N GLY A 215 18.11 -21.73 1.94
CA GLY A 215 18.91 -22.25 0.84
C GLY A 215 19.79 -23.44 1.24
N LYS A 216 20.28 -23.47 2.47
CA LYS A 216 21.09 -24.58 3.02
C LYS A 216 20.25 -25.68 3.66
N ASN A 217 19.19 -25.30 4.36
CA ASN A 217 18.30 -26.16 5.11
C ASN A 217 16.84 -25.93 4.66
N PRO A 218 16.41 -26.53 3.54
CA PRO A 218 15.07 -26.35 3.02
C PRO A 218 13.98 -26.81 4.01
N GLY A 219 12.97 -25.97 4.22
CA GLY A 219 11.78 -26.27 5.00
C GLY A 219 10.56 -26.58 4.12
N GLN A 220 9.39 -26.71 4.74
CA GLN A 220 8.10 -26.77 4.03
C GLN A 220 7.36 -25.42 4.07
N ASP A 221 8.11 -24.32 3.97
CA ASP A 221 7.60 -22.95 4.05
C ASP A 221 7.69 -22.19 2.70
N LEU A 222 7.08 -21.00 2.68
CA LEU A 222 7.03 -20.17 1.47
C LEU A 222 8.39 -19.56 1.14
N VAL A 223 9.25 -19.35 2.14
CA VAL A 223 10.63 -18.87 1.91
C VAL A 223 11.39 -19.87 1.07
N THR A 224 11.37 -21.15 1.45
CA THR A 224 11.97 -22.24 0.68
C THR A 224 11.45 -22.26 -0.76
N THR A 225 10.14 -22.06 -0.92
CA THR A 225 9.51 -22.00 -2.25
C THR A 225 10.05 -20.86 -3.11
N LEU A 226 10.38 -19.70 -2.52
CA LEU A 226 10.82 -18.52 -3.25
C LEU A 226 12.32 -18.52 -3.58
N VAL A 227 13.15 -19.08 -2.70
CA VAL A 227 14.62 -19.13 -2.86
C VAL A 227 15.10 -20.38 -3.61
N GLN A 228 14.21 -21.36 -3.83
CA GLN A 228 14.46 -22.48 -4.73
C GLN A 228 13.97 -22.19 -6.15
N ALA A 229 14.74 -22.72 -7.10
CA ALA A 229 14.43 -22.62 -8.52
C ALA A 229 13.08 -23.29 -8.84
N ASP A 230 12.24 -22.61 -9.61
CA ASP A 230 11.07 -23.22 -10.24
C ASP A 230 11.46 -24.16 -11.40
N ILE A 231 10.45 -24.70 -12.08
CA ILE A 231 10.61 -25.57 -13.26
C ILE A 231 11.38 -24.90 -14.41
N ASP A 232 11.38 -23.57 -14.47
CA ASP A 232 12.06 -22.76 -15.47
C ASP A 232 13.43 -22.24 -14.96
N GLY A 233 13.86 -22.66 -13.76
CA GLY A 233 15.13 -22.26 -13.15
C GLY A 233 15.08 -20.93 -12.37
N HIS A 234 13.92 -20.27 -12.26
CA HIS A 234 13.81 -18.97 -11.62
C HIS A 234 13.66 -19.07 -10.10
N LYS A 235 14.41 -18.23 -9.40
CA LYS A 235 14.36 -18.03 -7.94
C LYS A 235 14.67 -16.58 -7.60
N LEU A 236 14.33 -16.19 -6.37
CA LEU A 236 14.86 -14.97 -5.77
C LEU A 236 16.31 -15.22 -5.33
N SER A 237 17.19 -14.25 -5.58
CA SER A 237 18.45 -14.14 -4.85
C SER A 237 18.20 -13.67 -3.42
N ASP A 238 19.22 -13.75 -2.57
CA ASP A 238 19.10 -13.39 -1.15
C ASP A 238 18.71 -11.91 -0.98
N ASP A 239 19.29 -11.02 -1.80
CA ASP A 239 18.95 -9.59 -1.85
C ASP A 239 17.53 -9.34 -2.38
N GLU A 240 17.12 -10.01 -3.45
CA GLU A 240 15.74 -9.93 -3.97
C GLU A 240 14.72 -10.39 -2.91
N PHE A 241 15.06 -11.41 -2.12
CA PHE A 241 14.23 -11.85 -1.00
C PHE A 241 14.21 -10.81 0.13
N GLY A 242 15.34 -10.19 0.48
CA GLY A 242 15.40 -9.10 1.46
C GLY A 242 14.48 -7.92 1.09
N PHE A 243 14.51 -7.47 -0.17
CA PHE A 243 13.60 -6.42 -0.66
C PHE A 243 12.14 -6.88 -0.70
N PHE A 244 11.88 -8.16 -0.95
CA PHE A 244 10.53 -8.73 -0.86
C PHE A 244 9.98 -8.71 0.57
N VAL A 245 10.82 -8.99 1.58
CA VAL A 245 10.43 -8.89 3.00
C VAL A 245 10.05 -7.44 3.37
N ILE A 246 10.84 -6.44 2.94
CA ILE A 246 10.47 -5.02 3.08
C ILE A 246 9.10 -4.75 2.45
N LEU A 247 8.88 -5.21 1.21
CA LEU A 247 7.64 -4.95 0.50
C LEU A 247 6.43 -5.47 1.29
N LEU A 248 6.52 -6.67 1.89
CA LEU A 248 5.44 -7.20 2.70
C LEU A 248 5.23 -6.42 4.00
N ALA A 249 6.33 -6.05 4.66
CA ALA A 249 6.29 -5.30 5.91
C ALA A 249 5.61 -3.94 5.75
N VAL A 250 5.84 -3.24 4.62
CA VAL A 250 5.20 -1.95 4.35
C VAL A 250 3.81 -2.13 3.74
N ALA A 251 3.67 -2.94 2.67
CA ALA A 251 2.44 -3.01 1.90
C ALA A 251 1.29 -3.74 2.61
N GLY A 252 1.59 -4.66 3.54
CA GLY A 252 0.58 -5.48 4.21
C GLY A 252 0.22 -5.04 5.63
N ASN A 253 1.02 -4.16 6.24
CA ASN A 253 0.87 -3.76 7.64
C ASN A 253 -0.21 -2.68 7.82
N GLU A 254 0.09 -1.44 7.47
CA GLU A 254 -0.82 -0.31 7.71
C GLU A 254 -2.08 -0.34 6.85
N THR A 255 -1.99 -0.83 5.62
CA THR A 255 -3.12 -0.92 4.70
C THR A 255 -4.25 -1.77 5.30
N THR A 256 -3.92 -2.95 5.81
CA THR A 256 -4.88 -3.85 6.47
C THR A 256 -5.31 -3.29 7.82
N ARG A 257 -4.39 -2.73 8.61
CA ARG A 257 -4.71 -2.07 9.90
C ARG A 257 -5.76 -0.97 9.72
N ASN A 258 -5.53 -0.05 8.78
CA ASN A 258 -6.42 1.05 8.47
C ASN A 258 -7.76 0.57 7.89
N SER A 259 -7.78 -0.54 7.14
CA SER A 259 -9.03 -1.18 6.72
C SER A 259 -9.85 -1.66 7.92
N ILE A 260 -9.21 -2.30 8.91
CA ILE A 260 -9.89 -2.78 10.12
C ILE A 260 -10.45 -1.60 10.92
N THR A 261 -9.63 -0.57 11.18
CA THR A 261 -10.04 0.64 11.92
C THR A 261 -11.19 1.36 11.22
N GLN A 262 -11.02 1.71 9.94
CA GLN A 262 -12.05 2.46 9.19
C GLN A 262 -13.29 1.61 8.89
N GLY A 263 -13.16 0.28 8.79
CA GLY A 263 -14.30 -0.63 8.71
C GLY A 263 -15.14 -0.59 9.99
N MET A 264 -14.51 -0.56 11.17
CA MET A 264 -15.22 -0.42 12.44
C MET A 264 -15.82 0.97 12.62
N MET A 265 -15.14 2.03 12.16
CA MET A 265 -15.71 3.38 12.10
C MET A 265 -16.99 3.38 11.24
N ALA A 266 -16.95 2.77 10.05
CA ALA A 266 -18.13 2.64 9.19
C ALA A 266 -19.27 1.87 9.86
N PHE A 267 -18.99 0.77 10.56
CA PHE A 267 -20.03 0.06 11.32
C PHE A 267 -20.63 0.90 12.46
N THR A 268 -19.87 1.86 13.00
CA THR A 268 -20.37 2.82 14.01
C THR A 268 -21.28 3.87 13.39
N ASP A 269 -20.94 4.36 12.19
CA ASP A 269 -21.75 5.32 11.43
C ASP A 269 -23.02 4.69 10.84
N TYR A 270 -22.97 3.38 10.52
CA TYR A 270 -24.06 2.61 9.90
C TYR A 270 -24.46 1.41 10.79
N PRO A 271 -25.13 1.64 11.93
CA PRO A 271 -25.43 0.59 12.91
C PRO A 271 -26.30 -0.55 12.34
N ASP A 272 -27.20 -0.26 11.39
CA ASP A 272 -28.01 -1.30 10.74
C ASP A 272 -27.15 -2.30 9.94
N GLN A 273 -26.05 -1.83 9.33
CA GLN A 273 -25.08 -2.70 8.64
C GLN A 273 -24.28 -3.54 9.64
N TRP A 274 -24.01 -3.01 10.83
CA TRP A 274 -23.37 -3.78 11.89
C TRP A 274 -24.27 -4.90 12.41
N GLU A 275 -25.56 -4.64 12.62
CA GLU A 275 -26.52 -5.67 12.99
C GLU A 275 -26.64 -6.76 11.91
N LEU A 276 -26.71 -6.37 10.63
CA LEU A 276 -26.67 -7.31 9.52
C LEU A 276 -25.40 -8.17 9.53
N TYR A 277 -24.23 -7.56 9.70
CA TYR A 277 -22.95 -8.27 9.73
C TYR A 277 -22.87 -9.27 10.89
N LYS A 278 -23.31 -8.89 12.10
CA LYS A 278 -23.35 -9.80 13.26
C LYS A 278 -24.23 -11.02 13.01
N ASN A 279 -25.36 -10.84 12.32
CA ASN A 279 -26.32 -11.89 12.06
C ASN A 279 -25.88 -12.82 10.92
N GLU A 280 -25.37 -12.26 9.81
CA GLU A 280 -25.19 -13.00 8.56
C GLU A 280 -23.72 -13.22 8.16
N ARG A 281 -22.80 -12.37 8.63
CA ARG A 281 -21.36 -12.36 8.28
C ARG A 281 -21.11 -12.55 6.77
N PRO A 282 -21.69 -11.70 5.91
CA PRO A 282 -21.56 -11.84 4.47
C PRO A 282 -20.10 -11.74 4.04
N ARG A 283 -19.68 -12.63 3.13
CA ARG A 283 -18.28 -12.65 2.62
C ARG A 283 -17.89 -11.37 1.88
N THR A 284 -18.86 -10.64 1.34
CA THR A 284 -18.69 -9.38 0.62
C THR A 284 -18.31 -8.20 1.52
N ALA A 285 -18.46 -8.35 2.85
CA ALA A 285 -18.14 -7.27 3.79
C ALA A 285 -16.67 -6.83 3.71
N ALA A 286 -15.74 -7.75 3.46
CA ALA A 286 -14.32 -7.41 3.36
C ALA A 286 -14.04 -6.46 2.19
N ASP A 287 -14.64 -6.70 1.01
CA ASP A 287 -14.48 -5.84 -0.16
C ASP A 287 -15.11 -4.46 0.06
N GLU A 288 -16.28 -4.40 0.70
CA GLU A 288 -16.92 -3.12 1.02
C GLU A 288 -16.14 -2.33 2.08
N ILE A 289 -15.56 -3.01 3.08
CA ILE A 289 -14.63 -2.38 4.04
C ILE A 289 -13.41 -1.82 3.31
N VAL A 290 -12.80 -2.55 2.37
CA VAL A 290 -11.64 -2.06 1.62
C VAL A 290 -12.03 -0.87 0.71
N ARG A 291 -13.20 -0.94 0.04
CA ARG A 291 -13.73 0.17 -0.76
C ARG A 291 -13.96 1.40 0.11
N TRP A 292 -14.61 1.26 1.26
CA TRP A 292 -14.90 2.36 2.17
C TRP A 292 -13.64 2.94 2.79
N ALA A 293 -12.73 2.08 3.27
CA ALA A 293 -11.51 2.48 3.95
C ALA A 293 -10.44 3.04 3.00
N THR A 294 -10.43 2.61 1.72
CA THR A 294 -9.40 2.92 0.70
C THR A 294 -8.04 3.30 1.32
N PRO A 295 -7.33 2.35 1.96
CA PRO A 295 -6.19 2.66 2.82
C PRO A 295 -5.02 3.32 2.10
N VAL A 296 -4.88 3.03 0.80
CA VAL A 296 -4.00 3.78 -0.08
C VAL A 296 -4.87 4.79 -0.83
N THR A 297 -4.79 6.07 -0.45
CA THR A 297 -5.55 7.13 -1.11
C THR A 297 -5.18 7.25 -2.59
N SER A 298 -3.88 7.19 -2.89
CA SER A 298 -3.37 7.31 -4.24
C SER A 298 -2.00 6.65 -4.44
N PHE A 299 -1.74 6.25 -5.69
CA PHE A 299 -0.39 6.01 -6.21
C PHE A 299 -0.23 6.79 -7.51
N GLN A 300 1.01 6.91 -7.98
CA GLN A 300 1.32 7.56 -9.25
C GLN A 300 1.96 6.65 -10.28
N ARG A 301 2.00 7.15 -11.52
CA ARG A 301 2.83 6.68 -12.63
C ARG A 301 3.45 7.86 -13.35
N THR A 302 4.45 7.60 -14.18
CA THR A 302 5.02 8.61 -15.09
C THR A 302 4.84 8.17 -16.55
N ALA A 303 4.36 9.06 -17.41
CA ALA A 303 4.21 8.78 -18.83
C ALA A 303 5.58 8.68 -19.53
N LEU A 304 5.86 7.57 -20.22
CA LEU A 304 7.10 7.35 -20.98
C LEU A 304 7.04 7.92 -22.41
N GLU A 305 5.84 8.21 -22.89
CA GLU A 305 5.51 8.85 -24.17
C GLU A 305 4.29 9.76 -24.00
N ASP A 306 4.02 10.60 -25.01
CA ASP A 306 2.77 11.37 -25.04
C ASP A 306 1.58 10.43 -25.16
N TYR A 307 0.51 10.66 -24.38
CA TYR A 307 -0.66 9.80 -24.31
C TYR A 307 -1.95 10.61 -24.14
N GLU A 308 -2.98 10.28 -24.91
CA GLU A 308 -4.30 10.89 -24.75
C GLU A 308 -5.16 10.03 -23.79
N LEU A 309 -5.38 10.52 -22.57
CA LEU A 309 -6.22 9.86 -21.56
C LEU A 309 -7.55 10.61 -21.44
N SER A 310 -8.66 9.98 -21.84
CA SER A 310 -10.01 10.58 -21.81
C SER A 310 -10.09 12.01 -22.39
N GLY A 311 -9.38 12.25 -23.50
CA GLY A 311 -9.34 13.55 -24.18
C GLY A 311 -8.33 14.55 -23.63
N VAL A 312 -7.56 14.19 -22.60
CA VAL A 312 -6.46 15.01 -22.05
C VAL A 312 -5.13 14.52 -22.58
N GLN A 313 -4.33 15.44 -23.13
CA GLN A 313 -3.00 15.15 -23.64
C GLN A 313 -1.98 15.15 -22.50
N ILE A 314 -1.63 13.96 -22.01
CA ILE A 314 -0.55 13.72 -21.06
C ILE A 314 0.78 13.72 -21.83
N LYS A 315 1.75 14.52 -21.40
CA LYS A 315 3.05 14.63 -22.04
C LYS A 315 4.05 13.66 -21.43
N LYS A 316 4.98 13.19 -22.26
CA LYS A 316 6.12 12.39 -21.80
C LYS A 316 6.81 13.06 -20.60
N GLY A 317 7.07 12.28 -19.56
CA GLY A 317 7.71 12.71 -18.32
C GLY A 317 6.75 13.27 -17.26
N GLN A 318 5.49 13.54 -17.61
CA GLN A 318 4.50 14.01 -16.64
C GLN A 318 4.02 12.86 -15.75
N ARG A 319 3.79 13.19 -14.49
CA ARG A 319 3.18 12.29 -13.51
C ARG A 319 1.66 12.29 -13.66
N VAL A 320 1.09 11.11 -13.44
CA VAL A 320 -0.36 10.91 -13.27
C VAL A 320 -0.58 10.27 -11.90
N VAL A 321 -1.40 10.89 -11.06
CA VAL A 321 -1.72 10.40 -9.71
C VAL A 321 -3.14 9.85 -9.73
N MET A 322 -3.23 8.54 -9.51
CA MET A 322 -4.46 7.77 -9.48
C MET A 322 -5.07 7.86 -8.08
N PHE A 323 -6.15 8.64 -7.93
CA PHE A 323 -6.86 8.77 -6.66
C PHE A 323 -7.87 7.63 -6.51
N TYR A 324 -7.41 6.51 -5.95
CA TYR A 324 -8.27 5.38 -5.60
C TYR A 324 -9.42 5.81 -4.69
N ARG A 325 -9.15 6.75 -3.76
CA ARG A 325 -10.17 7.33 -2.88
C ARG A 325 -11.33 7.94 -3.67
N SER A 326 -11.06 8.54 -4.82
CA SER A 326 -12.12 9.05 -5.69
C SER A 326 -12.75 7.94 -6.52
N ALA A 327 -11.94 7.08 -7.14
CA ALA A 327 -12.41 6.02 -8.03
C ALA A 327 -13.33 5.00 -7.32
N ASN A 328 -13.11 4.72 -6.04
CA ASN A 328 -13.95 3.82 -5.23
C ASN A 328 -15.34 4.39 -4.89
N PHE A 329 -15.59 5.65 -5.24
CA PHE A 329 -16.84 6.39 -5.03
C PHE A 329 -17.30 7.06 -6.34
N ASP A 330 -16.85 6.55 -7.49
CA ASP A 330 -17.27 7.04 -8.79
C ASP A 330 -18.74 6.66 -9.04
N GLU A 331 -19.59 7.65 -9.26
CA GLU A 331 -21.04 7.49 -9.37
C GLU A 331 -21.48 6.79 -10.68
N ASP A 332 -20.56 6.62 -11.63
CA ASP A 332 -20.80 5.96 -12.92
C ASP A 332 -20.53 4.43 -12.90
N VAL A 333 -20.19 3.83 -11.75
CA VAL A 333 -19.82 2.39 -11.59
C VAL A 333 -20.71 1.68 -10.57
#